data_AF-A0A3D1F267-F1
#
_entry.id   AF-A0A3D1F267-F1
#
_cell.length_a   1.000
_cell.length_b   1.000
_cell.length_c   1.000
_cell.angle_alpha   90.00
_cell.angle_beta   90.00
_cell.angle_gamma   90.00
#
_symmetry.space_group_name_H-M   'P 1'
#
loop_
_entity.id
_entity.type
_entity.pdbx_description
1 polymer ?
#
loop_
_entity_poly.entity_id
_entity_poly.type
_entity_poly.pdbx_seq_one_letter_code
_entity_poly.pdbx_strand_id
1 'polypeptide(L)'
;MIVSPLVSADELADLRAENARLKAENAQLKQRIGQLENTNQQIVAQAKQAVAQKQAHYLATTEQSDGSKTVTTYARRLPVTRGKIRHTSYQFSGSSNGGDVTLTIIAGMSPGMFRTAKQLELEVDGQSLNLPIADYQSKRRRSGAGSRTGTTLYDETVIIKLSPAQVAQLAKADMIVGTLGLAQLGFSREDYNLLTVLAESINAK
;
A
#
# COMPACT_ATOMS: atom_id res chain seq x y z
N MET A 1 30.68 -58.45 -25.62
CA MET A 1 29.48 -59.23 -25.99
C MET A 1 28.56 -59.18 -24.76
N ILE A 2 27.55 -58.30 -24.75
CA ILE A 2 26.62 -58.21 -23.62
C ILE A 2 25.49 -59.20 -23.91
N VAL A 3 25.55 -60.36 -23.27
CA VAL A 3 24.48 -61.35 -23.31
C VAL A 3 23.34 -60.79 -22.48
N SER A 4 22.32 -60.25 -23.15
CA SER A 4 21.08 -59.89 -22.46
C SER A 4 20.38 -61.18 -22.05
N PRO A 5 20.03 -61.37 -20.77
CA PRO A 5 19.31 -62.55 -20.35
C PRO A 5 17.97 -62.63 -21.08
N LEU A 6 17.63 -63.81 -21.59
CA LEU A 6 16.31 -64.10 -22.14
C LEU A 6 15.29 -64.00 -21.01
N VAL A 7 14.54 -62.90 -20.98
CA VAL A 7 13.43 -62.65 -20.07
C VAL A 7 12.40 -63.77 -20.26
N SER A 8 11.99 -64.41 -19.16
CA SER A 8 10.97 -65.46 -19.20
C SER A 8 9.62 -64.88 -19.68
N ALA A 9 8.75 -65.73 -20.24
CA ALA A 9 7.45 -65.28 -20.76
C ALA A 9 6.59 -64.61 -19.67
N ASP A 10 6.72 -65.06 -18.42
CA ASP A 10 6.02 -64.50 -17.26
C ASP A 10 6.58 -63.13 -16.86
N GLU A 11 7.91 -62.96 -16.81
CA GLU A 11 8.54 -61.65 -16.56
C GLU A 11 8.20 -60.63 -17.67
N LEU A 12 8.06 -61.07 -18.92
CA LEU A 12 7.64 -60.20 -20.02
C LEU A 12 6.16 -59.78 -19.88
N ALA A 13 5.31 -60.65 -19.34
CA ALA A 13 3.91 -60.32 -19.05
C ALA A 13 3.80 -59.31 -17.89
N ASP A 14 4.56 -59.51 -16.82
CA ASP A 14 4.62 -58.59 -15.67
C ASP A 14 5.14 -57.22 -16.06
N LEU A 15 6.21 -57.15 -16.87
CA LEU A 15 6.75 -55.89 -17.39
C LEU A 15 5.75 -55.15 -18.29
N ARG A 16 4.93 -55.88 -19.07
CA ARG A 16 3.87 -55.27 -19.89
C ARG A 16 2.73 -54.72 -19.04
N ALA A 17 2.32 -55.45 -18.01
CA ALA A 17 1.30 -55.01 -17.07
C ALA A 17 1.77 -53.75 -16.32
N GLU A 18 3.02 -53.74 -15.84
CA GLU A 18 3.59 -52.58 -15.14
C GLU A 18 3.75 -51.37 -16.07
N ASN A 19 4.18 -51.58 -17.33
CA ASN A 19 4.26 -50.50 -18.31
C ASN A 19 2.87 -49.90 -18.62
N ALA A 20 1.84 -50.74 -18.70
CA ALA A 20 0.46 -50.29 -18.88
C ALA A 20 -0.03 -49.48 -17.67
N ARG A 21 0.28 -49.94 -16.45
CA ARG A 21 -0.03 -49.23 -15.19
C ARG A 21 0.65 -47.85 -15.14
N LEU A 22 1.95 -47.79 -15.41
CA LEU A 22 2.73 -46.55 -15.42
C LEU A 22 2.25 -45.57 -16.51
N LYS A 23 1.80 -46.07 -17.67
CA LYS A 23 1.20 -45.23 -18.72
C LYS A 23 -0.14 -44.64 -18.27
N ALA A 24 -0.98 -45.44 -17.61
CA ALA A 24 -2.25 -44.97 -17.07
C ALA A 24 -2.04 -43.92 -15.98
N GLU A 25 -1.10 -44.15 -15.06
CA GLU A 25 -0.74 -43.21 -14.00
C GLU A 25 -0.17 -41.91 -14.58
N ASN A 26 0.74 -41.99 -15.56
CA ASN A 26 1.24 -40.79 -16.25
C ASN A 26 0.13 -39.99 -16.95
N ALA A 27 -0.84 -40.66 -17.56
CA ALA A 27 -1.98 -39.98 -18.18
C ALA A 27 -2.83 -39.24 -17.14
N GLN A 28 -3.08 -39.87 -15.99
CA GLN A 28 -3.80 -39.25 -14.87
C GLN A 28 -3.04 -38.05 -14.28
N LEU A 29 -1.72 -38.18 -14.09
CA LEU A 29 -0.88 -37.09 -13.60
C LEU A 29 -0.88 -35.90 -14.56
N LYS A 30 -0.74 -36.14 -15.87
CA LYS A 30 -0.81 -35.08 -16.89
C LYS A 30 -2.16 -34.37 -16.89
N GLN A 31 -3.26 -35.12 -16.74
CA GLN A 31 -4.59 -34.54 -16.63
C GLN A 31 -4.70 -33.65 -15.38
N ARG A 32 -4.17 -34.11 -14.24
CA ARG A 32 -4.21 -33.34 -12.99
C ARG A 32 -3.34 -32.09 -13.04
N ILE A 33 -2.17 -32.15 -13.69
CA ILE A 33 -1.33 -30.97 -13.94
C ILE A 33 -2.10 -29.94 -14.77
N GLY A 34 -2.73 -30.35 -15.87
CA GLY A 34 -3.52 -29.43 -16.70
C GLY A 34 -4.69 -28.79 -15.94
N GLN A 35 -5.36 -29.54 -15.06
CA GLN A 35 -6.40 -28.99 -14.18
C GLN A 35 -5.83 -27.95 -13.20
N LEU A 36 -4.70 -28.25 -12.56
CA LEU A 36 -4.05 -27.34 -11.63
C LEU A 36 -3.55 -26.07 -12.32
N GLU A 37 -2.99 -26.17 -13.52
CA GLU A 37 -2.56 -25.03 -14.31
C GLU A 37 -3.74 -24.12 -14.67
N ASN A 38 -4.86 -24.71 -15.09
CA ASN A 38 -6.09 -23.96 -15.38
C ASN A 38 -6.64 -23.26 -14.12
N THR A 39 -6.72 -23.97 -12.99
CA THR A 39 -7.14 -23.36 -11.71
C THR A 39 -6.20 -22.24 -11.29
N ASN A 40 -4.89 -22.42 -11.42
CA ASN A 40 -3.91 -21.40 -11.07
C ASN A 40 -4.08 -20.15 -11.95
N GLN A 41 -4.26 -20.31 -13.26
CA GLN A 41 -4.53 -19.18 -14.17
C GLN A 41 -5.80 -18.42 -13.76
N GLN A 42 -6.88 -19.13 -13.39
CA GLN A 42 -8.12 -18.50 -12.92
C GLN A 42 -7.91 -17.73 -11.61
N ILE A 43 -7.19 -18.31 -10.64
CA ILE A 43 -6.87 -17.65 -9.37
C ILE A 43 -6.03 -16.39 -9.63
N VAL A 44 -5.02 -16.47 -10.48
CA VAL A 44 -4.17 -15.32 -10.83
C VAL A 44 -4.99 -14.22 -11.51
N ALA A 45 -5.89 -14.57 -12.43
CA ALA A 45 -6.76 -13.60 -13.09
C ALA A 45 -7.71 -12.90 -12.08
N GLN A 46 -8.33 -13.67 -11.18
CA GLN A 46 -9.18 -13.13 -10.12
C GLN A 46 -8.41 -12.23 -9.16
N ALA A 47 -7.20 -12.62 -8.77
CA ALA A 47 -6.33 -11.82 -7.92
C ALA A 47 -5.98 -10.48 -8.58
N LYS A 48 -5.62 -10.49 -9.87
CA LYS A 48 -5.34 -9.26 -10.64
C LYS A 48 -6.56 -8.34 -10.69
N GLN A 49 -7.76 -8.89 -10.91
CA GLN A 49 -9.00 -8.11 -10.94
C GLN A 49 -9.32 -7.50 -9.57
N ALA A 50 -9.16 -8.26 -8.49
CA ALA A 50 -9.39 -7.76 -7.12
C ALA A 50 -8.40 -6.65 -6.75
N VAL A 51 -7.13 -6.77 -7.15
CA VAL A 51 -6.13 -5.70 -6.95
C VAL A 51 -6.51 -4.44 -7.74
N ALA A 52 -6.89 -4.58 -9.01
CA ALA A 52 -7.30 -3.44 -9.83
C ALA A 52 -8.53 -2.72 -9.25
N GLN A 53 -9.52 -3.47 -8.76
CA GLN A 53 -10.70 -2.89 -8.09
C GLN A 53 -10.34 -2.15 -6.81
N LYS A 54 -9.46 -2.71 -5.98
CA LYS A 54 -8.95 -2.02 -4.78
C LYS A 54 -8.20 -0.74 -5.14
N GLN A 55 -7.32 -0.78 -6.14
CA GLN A 55 -6.59 0.40 -6.60
C GLN A 55 -7.54 1.51 -7.05
N ALA A 56 -8.53 1.19 -7.89
CA ALA A 56 -9.51 2.16 -8.38
C ALA A 56 -10.36 2.78 -7.26
N HIS A 57 -10.62 2.04 -6.18
CA HIS A 57 -11.38 2.55 -5.04
C HIS A 57 -10.59 3.55 -4.20
N TYR A 58 -9.28 3.38 -4.09
CA TYR A 58 -8.46 4.08 -3.09
C TYR A 58 -7.48 5.10 -3.66
N LEU A 59 -7.12 4.95 -4.93
CA LEU A 59 -5.99 5.64 -5.54
C LEU A 59 -6.39 6.33 -6.85
N ALA A 60 -5.78 7.48 -7.09
CA ALA A 60 -5.65 8.08 -8.40
C ALA A 60 -4.23 7.81 -8.92
N THR A 61 -4.11 7.34 -10.16
CA THR A 61 -2.83 7.10 -10.83
C THR A 61 -2.68 8.07 -11.98
N THR A 62 -1.53 8.72 -12.04
CA THR A 62 -1.13 9.58 -13.16
C THR A 62 0.17 9.05 -13.75
N GLU A 63 0.13 8.71 -15.03
CA GLU A 63 1.33 8.40 -15.80
C GLU A 63 1.97 9.70 -16.29
N GLN A 64 3.26 9.85 -16.03
CA GLN A 64 4.05 10.97 -16.53
C GLN A 64 4.67 10.60 -17.88
N SER A 65 5.06 11.63 -18.64
CA SER A 65 5.59 11.48 -20.00
C SER A 65 6.92 10.70 -20.07
N ASP A 66 7.62 10.56 -18.94
CA ASP A 66 8.85 9.79 -18.80
C ASP A 66 8.62 8.30 -18.48
N GLY A 67 7.34 7.86 -18.45
CA GLY A 67 6.94 6.51 -18.10
C GLY A 67 6.87 6.24 -16.59
N SER A 68 7.16 7.24 -15.74
CA SER A 68 6.97 7.12 -14.29
C SER A 68 5.48 7.16 -13.92
N LYS A 69 5.09 6.41 -12.89
CA LYS A 69 3.73 6.42 -12.35
C LYS A 69 3.73 7.15 -11.03
N THR A 70 2.93 8.21 -10.93
CA THR A 70 2.59 8.83 -9.65
C THR A 70 1.27 8.26 -9.17
N VAL A 71 1.28 7.72 -7.97
CA VAL A 71 0.08 7.16 -7.32
C VAL A 71 -0.24 8.01 -6.12
N THR A 72 -1.49 8.48 -6.02
CA THR A 72 -1.96 9.35 -4.94
C THR A 72 -3.23 8.80 -4.33
N THR A 73 -3.33 8.73 -3.02
CA THR A 73 -4.58 8.37 -2.33
C THR A 73 -5.56 9.53 -2.42
N TYR A 74 -6.86 9.25 -2.44
CA TYR A 74 -7.84 10.32 -2.26
C TYR A 74 -7.63 11.05 -0.92
N ALA A 75 -7.85 12.37 -0.91
CA ALA A 75 -7.74 13.17 0.30
C ALA A 75 -8.79 12.73 1.32
N ARG A 76 -8.36 12.43 2.55
CA ARG A 76 -9.25 11.99 3.64
C ARG A 76 -9.21 12.97 4.79
N ARG A 77 -10.34 13.07 5.49
CA ARG A 77 -10.43 13.91 6.68
C ARG A 77 -9.51 13.35 7.76
N LEU A 78 -8.66 14.19 8.30
CA LEU A 78 -7.80 13.85 9.43
C LEU A 78 -8.61 14.08 10.72
N PRO A 79 -8.91 13.03 11.50
CA PRO A 79 -9.57 13.23 12.78
C PRO A 79 -8.58 13.87 13.75
N VAL A 80 -8.82 15.15 14.03
CA VAL A 80 -8.07 15.91 15.02
C VAL A 80 -8.82 15.84 16.34
N THR A 81 -8.26 15.14 17.32
CA THR A 81 -8.90 14.96 18.64
C THR A 81 -8.61 16.12 19.59
N ARG A 82 -7.53 16.88 19.33
CA ARG A 82 -7.15 18.07 20.10
C ARG A 82 -6.73 19.21 19.16
N GLY A 83 -7.32 20.39 19.35
CA GLY A 83 -7.11 21.58 18.53
C GLY A 83 -8.33 21.94 17.66
N LYS A 84 -8.71 23.22 17.61
CA LYS A 84 -9.88 23.69 16.86
C LYS A 84 -9.50 23.98 15.40
N ILE A 85 -9.54 22.97 14.54
CA ILE A 85 -9.46 23.16 13.09
C ILE A 85 -10.76 22.73 12.45
N ARG A 86 -11.25 23.54 11.51
CA ARG A 86 -12.31 23.16 10.59
C ARG A 86 -11.62 22.79 9.28
N HIS A 87 -11.75 21.55 8.82
CA HIS A 87 -11.18 21.06 7.54
C HIS A 87 -9.68 20.72 7.57
N THR A 88 -9.32 19.69 8.35
CA THR A 88 -8.02 19.02 8.22
C THR A 88 -8.18 17.76 7.39
N SER A 89 -7.29 17.58 6.41
CA SER A 89 -7.21 16.40 5.57
C SER A 89 -5.77 15.96 5.36
N TYR A 90 -5.58 14.74 4.92
CA TYR A 90 -4.28 14.22 4.53
C TYR A 90 -4.40 13.36 3.26
N GLN A 91 -3.29 13.18 2.58
CA GLN A 91 -3.14 12.29 1.43
C GLN A 91 -1.71 11.76 1.36
N PHE A 92 -1.54 10.55 0.86
CA PHE A 92 -0.25 9.98 0.51
C PHE A 92 -0.06 10.03 -1.01
N SER A 93 1.16 10.30 -1.46
CA SER A 93 1.55 10.15 -2.85
C SER A 93 2.91 9.47 -2.95
N GLY A 94 3.14 8.68 -4.00
CA GLY A 94 4.43 8.06 -4.26
C GLY A 94 4.67 7.89 -5.75
N SER A 95 5.94 7.68 -6.11
CA SER A 95 6.35 7.48 -7.50
C SER A 95 7.08 6.17 -7.69
N SER A 96 6.75 5.44 -8.76
CA SER A 96 7.38 4.17 -9.15
C SER A 96 8.90 4.27 -9.38
N ASN A 97 9.41 5.46 -9.67
CA ASN A 97 10.83 5.68 -10.01
C ASN A 97 11.66 6.27 -8.86
N GLY A 98 11.00 6.76 -7.80
CA GLY A 98 11.67 7.47 -6.70
C GLY A 98 11.84 6.67 -5.42
N GLY A 99 11.06 5.61 -5.22
CA GLY A 99 11.04 4.81 -3.97
C GLY A 99 10.47 5.55 -2.75
N ASP A 100 10.61 6.88 -2.71
CA ASP A 100 10.09 7.74 -1.66
C ASP A 100 8.57 7.93 -1.79
N VAL A 101 7.88 7.84 -0.65
CA VAL A 101 6.48 8.21 -0.49
C VAL A 101 6.39 9.53 0.26
N THR A 102 5.50 10.40 -0.16
CA THR A 102 5.22 11.69 0.47
C THR A 102 3.87 11.63 1.19
N LEU A 103 3.84 12.01 2.46
CA LEU A 103 2.63 12.31 3.20
C LEU A 103 2.41 13.82 3.20
N THR A 104 1.26 14.25 2.68
CA THR A 104 0.84 15.64 2.67
C THR A 104 -0.35 15.81 3.61
N ILE A 105 -0.18 16.67 4.63
CA ILE A 105 -1.24 17.06 5.56
C ILE A 105 -1.63 18.50 5.27
N ILE A 106 -2.92 18.75 5.09
CA ILE A 106 -3.48 20.07 4.78
C ILE A 106 -4.47 20.44 5.87
N ALA A 107 -4.30 21.61 6.45
CA ALA A 107 -5.25 22.20 7.38
C ALA A 107 -5.75 23.55 6.86
N GLY A 108 -7.03 23.60 6.50
CA GLY A 108 -7.71 24.86 6.24
C GLY A 108 -8.13 25.54 7.53
N MET A 109 -8.15 26.88 7.55
CA MET A 109 -8.66 27.67 8.70
C MET A 109 -8.05 27.28 10.06
N SER A 110 -6.76 26.96 10.08
CA SER A 110 -6.04 26.60 11.30
C SER A 110 -5.59 27.83 12.08
N PRO A 111 -5.58 27.80 13.43
CA PRO A 111 -4.97 28.84 14.25
C PRO A 111 -3.43 28.78 14.28
N GLY A 112 -2.78 28.07 13.35
CA GLY A 112 -1.32 27.93 13.28
C GLY A 112 -0.80 26.72 14.07
N MET A 113 -1.53 25.59 14.02
CA MET A 113 -1.27 24.43 14.90
C MET A 113 0.03 23.70 14.59
N PHE A 114 0.53 23.80 13.35
CA PHE A 114 1.71 23.08 12.90
C PHE A 114 2.98 23.95 12.90
N ARG A 115 2.84 25.25 13.12
CA ARG A 115 3.94 26.24 13.05
C ARG A 115 5.17 25.88 13.89
N THR A 116 4.98 25.25 15.04
CA THR A 116 6.08 24.87 15.95
C THR A 116 6.54 23.42 15.77
N ALA A 117 5.85 22.63 14.93
CA ALA A 117 6.19 21.24 14.71
C ALA A 117 7.51 21.15 13.93
N LYS A 118 8.39 20.24 14.35
CA LYS A 118 9.62 19.88 13.63
C LYS A 118 9.51 18.52 12.94
N GLN A 119 8.63 17.69 13.47
CA GLN A 119 8.43 16.30 13.07
C GLN A 119 6.97 15.91 13.36
N LEU A 120 6.49 14.92 12.63
CA LEU A 120 5.32 14.13 12.98
C LEU A 120 5.79 12.99 13.88
N GLU A 121 5.28 12.94 15.10
CA GLU A 121 5.60 11.90 16.06
C GLU A 121 4.48 10.88 15.98
N LEU A 122 4.81 9.64 15.64
CA LEU A 122 3.86 8.54 15.59
C LEU A 122 4.19 7.53 16.68
N GLU A 123 3.16 6.94 17.25
CA GLU A 123 3.23 5.71 18.01
C GLU A 123 2.60 4.62 17.15
N VAL A 124 3.43 3.66 16.71
CA VAL A 124 3.07 2.56 15.82
C VAL A 124 3.19 1.27 16.62
N ASP A 125 2.06 0.67 16.97
CA ASP A 125 1.99 -0.54 17.80
C ASP A 125 2.84 -0.44 19.10
N GLY A 126 2.82 0.73 19.74
CA GLY A 126 3.59 1.00 20.97
C GLY A 126 5.05 1.41 20.75
N GLN A 127 5.53 1.49 19.50
CA GLN A 127 6.87 1.98 19.17
C GLN A 127 6.83 3.40 18.62
N SER A 128 7.70 4.27 19.13
CA SER A 128 7.81 5.65 18.64
C SER A 128 8.53 5.69 17.28
N LEU A 129 7.91 6.37 16.33
CA LEU A 129 8.44 6.66 15.01
C LEU A 129 8.36 8.17 14.75
N ASN A 130 9.52 8.81 14.66
CA ASN A 130 9.61 10.24 14.41
C ASN A 130 9.89 10.50 12.93
N LEU A 131 9.03 11.26 12.29
CA LEU A 131 9.09 11.57 10.87
C LEU A 131 9.36 13.07 10.68
N PRO A 132 10.56 13.46 10.24
CA PRO A 132 10.91 14.87 10.11
C PRO A 132 10.04 15.56 9.04
N ILE A 133 9.66 16.80 9.31
CA ILE A 133 8.94 17.61 8.32
C ILE A 133 9.95 18.04 7.24
N ALA A 134 9.67 17.67 6.01
CA ALA A 134 10.51 17.99 4.86
C ALA A 134 10.23 19.41 4.33
N ASP A 135 8.96 19.82 4.32
CA ASP A 135 8.55 21.18 3.97
C ASP A 135 7.30 21.59 4.75
N TYR A 136 7.20 22.89 5.04
CA TYR A 136 6.07 23.49 5.73
C TYR A 136 5.72 24.83 5.09
N GLN A 137 4.48 24.90 4.60
CA GLN A 137 3.94 26.09 3.97
C GLN A 137 2.77 26.61 4.77
N SER A 138 2.71 27.93 4.95
CA SER A 138 1.55 28.57 5.59
C SER A 138 1.16 29.84 4.87
N LYS A 139 -0.14 29.98 4.62
CA LYS A 139 -0.73 31.17 4.03
C LYS A 139 -1.72 31.76 5.01
N ARG A 140 -1.47 33.00 5.43
CA ARG A 140 -2.40 33.74 6.30
C ARG A 140 -3.70 33.97 5.54
N ARG A 141 -4.83 33.59 6.14
CA ARG A 141 -6.16 33.99 5.68
C ARG A 141 -6.57 35.27 6.39
N ARG A 142 -7.11 36.23 5.63
CA ARG A 142 -7.86 37.33 6.22
C ARG A 142 -9.21 36.78 6.68
N SER A 143 -9.49 36.87 7.97
CA SER A 143 -10.85 36.69 8.48
C SER A 143 -11.75 37.71 7.80
N GLY A 144 -12.87 37.27 7.20
CA GLY A 144 -13.78 38.16 6.47
C GLY A 144 -14.27 39.35 7.32
N ALA A 145 -14.69 40.41 6.64
CA ALA A 145 -15.28 41.60 7.25
C ALA A 145 -16.48 41.18 8.12
N GLY A 146 -16.31 41.17 9.44
CA GLY A 146 -17.32 40.68 10.41
C GLY A 146 -16.79 39.72 11.47
N SER A 147 -15.56 39.21 11.35
CA SER A 147 -14.93 38.43 12.41
C SER A 147 -14.59 39.33 13.60
N ARG A 148 -15.51 39.41 14.58
CA ARG A 148 -15.35 40.13 15.85
C ARG A 148 -14.17 39.65 16.71
N THR A 149 -13.63 38.47 16.41
CA THR A 149 -12.45 37.91 17.07
C THR A 149 -11.27 38.04 16.11
N GLY A 150 -10.24 38.81 16.50
CA GLY A 150 -8.99 39.00 15.75
C GLY A 150 -8.10 37.74 15.64
N THR A 151 -8.71 36.56 15.63
CA THR A 151 -8.03 35.28 15.48
C THR A 151 -7.48 35.19 14.07
N THR A 152 -6.16 35.25 13.96
CA THR A 152 -5.49 35.03 12.68
C THR A 152 -5.56 33.55 12.34
N LEU A 153 -6.11 33.23 11.15
CA LEU A 153 -6.22 31.87 10.64
C LEU A 153 -5.26 31.67 9.47
N TYR A 154 -4.89 30.42 9.24
CA TYR A 154 -3.93 29.99 8.24
C TYR A 154 -4.49 28.81 7.44
N ASP A 155 -4.11 28.75 6.17
CA ASP A 155 -4.06 27.49 5.42
C ASP A 155 -2.63 26.95 5.57
N GLU A 156 -2.48 25.79 6.19
CA GLU A 156 -1.19 25.15 6.48
C GLU A 156 -1.07 23.86 5.66
N THR A 157 0.10 23.64 5.05
CA THR A 157 0.47 22.40 4.37
C THR A 157 1.79 21.89 4.96
N VAL A 158 1.78 20.63 5.38
CA VAL A 158 2.96 19.91 5.91
C VAL A 158 3.28 18.76 4.97
N ILE A 159 4.55 18.65 4.60
CA ILE A 159 5.06 17.61 3.71
C ILE A 159 6.09 16.79 4.47
N ILE A 160 5.91 15.47 4.47
CA ILE A 160 6.79 14.51 5.12
C ILE A 160 7.20 13.46 4.08
N LYS A 161 8.50 13.16 4.03
CA LYS A 161 9.02 12.08 3.18
C LYS A 161 9.18 10.80 4.00
N LEU A 162 8.72 9.70 3.44
CA LEU A 162 8.75 8.36 4.02
C LEU A 162 9.67 7.49 3.17
N SER A 163 10.61 6.83 3.83
CA SER A 163 11.43 5.80 3.20
C SER A 163 10.62 4.52 2.96
N PRO A 164 11.06 3.63 2.05
CA PRO A 164 10.40 2.35 1.82
C PRO A 164 10.22 1.51 3.10
N ALA A 165 11.20 1.54 4.00
CA ALA A 165 11.14 0.84 5.29
C ALA A 165 10.04 1.42 6.21
N GLN A 166 9.91 2.74 6.26
CA GLN A 166 8.87 3.41 7.04
C GLN A 166 7.48 3.13 6.47
N VAL A 167 7.32 3.13 5.14
CA VAL A 167 6.05 2.76 4.49
C VAL A 167 5.68 1.32 4.83
N ALA A 168 6.64 0.39 4.75
CA ALA A 168 6.41 -1.01 5.09
C ALA A 168 6.04 -1.22 6.57
N GLN A 169 6.63 -0.45 7.47
CA GLN A 169 6.28 -0.46 8.90
C GLN A 169 4.85 0.04 9.12
N LEU A 170 4.50 1.20 8.55
CA LEU A 170 3.18 1.82 8.72
C LEU A 170 2.06 0.99 8.06
N ALA A 171 2.35 0.30 6.94
CA ALA A 171 1.38 -0.55 6.25
C ALA A 171 0.99 -1.81 7.04
N LYS A 172 1.86 -2.27 7.96
CA LYS A 172 1.63 -3.46 8.80
C LYS A 172 1.06 -3.14 10.18
N ALA A 173 0.95 -1.86 10.50
CA ALA A 173 0.54 -1.42 11.82
C ALA A 173 -0.93 -1.76 12.11
N ASP A 174 -1.24 -2.14 13.33
CA ASP A 174 -2.61 -2.32 13.79
C ASP A 174 -3.18 -1.01 14.35
N MET A 175 -2.33 -0.23 15.02
CA MET A 175 -2.68 1.07 15.60
C MET A 175 -1.61 2.12 15.32
N ILE A 176 -2.02 3.27 14.79
CA ILE A 176 -1.18 4.46 14.65
C ILE A 176 -1.88 5.66 15.28
N VAL A 177 -1.23 6.24 16.30
CA VAL A 177 -1.61 7.52 16.88
C VAL A 177 -0.48 8.50 16.62
N GLY A 178 -0.80 9.75 16.32
CA GLY A 178 0.21 10.75 15.99
C GLY A 178 0.03 12.07 16.69
N THR A 179 1.12 12.81 16.83
CA THR A 179 1.14 14.22 17.22
C THR A 179 1.90 15.04 16.21
N LEU A 180 1.30 16.16 15.79
CA LEU A 180 1.89 17.13 14.88
C LEU A 180 1.71 18.53 15.48
N GLY A 181 2.75 19.03 16.13
CA GLY A 181 2.68 20.28 16.89
C GLY A 181 1.64 20.18 18.00
N LEU A 182 0.62 21.03 17.94
CA LEU A 182 -0.47 21.04 18.92
C LEU A 182 -1.63 20.08 18.58
N ALA A 183 -1.57 19.45 17.40
CA ALA A 183 -2.61 18.53 16.94
C ALA A 183 -2.30 17.10 17.36
N GLN A 184 -3.32 16.41 17.87
CA GLN A 184 -3.29 14.96 17.98
C GLN A 184 -4.12 14.37 16.83
N LEU A 185 -3.51 13.40 16.15
CA LEU A 185 -3.98 12.79 14.92
C LEU A 185 -4.33 11.32 15.18
N GLY A 186 -5.46 10.88 14.65
CA GLY A 186 -5.80 9.46 14.61
C GLY A 186 -5.74 8.94 13.17
N PHE A 187 -5.15 7.76 12.98
CA PHE A 187 -5.26 7.03 11.73
C PHE A 187 -6.20 5.83 11.91
N SER A 188 -7.03 5.57 10.91
CA SER A 188 -8.01 4.47 10.90
C SER A 188 -7.47 3.22 10.19
N ARG A 189 -8.16 2.08 10.35
CA ARG A 189 -7.83 0.83 9.64
C ARG A 189 -7.77 1.00 8.12
N GLU A 190 -8.63 1.86 7.58
CA GLU A 190 -8.66 2.16 6.15
C GLU A 190 -7.37 2.86 5.68
N ASP A 191 -6.68 3.58 6.57
CA ASP A 191 -5.45 4.32 6.27
C ASP A 191 -4.28 3.34 6.05
N TYR A 192 -4.28 2.19 6.72
CA TYR A 192 -3.32 1.10 6.51
C TYR A 192 -3.51 0.43 5.16
N ASN A 193 -4.77 0.21 4.77
CA ASN A 193 -5.10 -0.34 3.46
C ASN A 193 -4.60 0.60 2.35
N LEU A 194 -4.72 1.92 2.53
CA LEU A 194 -4.17 2.88 1.57
C LEU A 194 -2.67 2.75 1.41
N LEU A 195 -1.92 2.67 2.52
CA LEU A 195 -0.46 2.52 2.48
C LEU A 195 -0.02 1.19 1.88
N THR A 196 -0.75 0.12 2.16
CA THR A 196 -0.49 -1.20 1.58
C THR A 196 -0.69 -1.18 0.07
N VAL A 197 -1.86 -0.70 -0.39
CA VAL A 197 -2.17 -0.63 -1.83
C VAL A 197 -1.22 0.33 -2.55
N LEU A 198 -0.83 1.44 -1.91
CA LEU A 198 0.18 2.36 -2.42
C LEU A 198 1.54 1.66 -2.57
N ALA A 199 2.02 0.97 -1.54
CA ALA A 199 3.29 0.25 -1.58
C ALA A 199 3.31 -0.84 -2.65
N GLU A 200 2.21 -1.59 -2.81
CA GLU A 200 2.06 -2.58 -3.88
C GLU A 200 2.09 -1.92 -5.26
N SER A 201 1.39 -0.79 -5.44
CA SER A 201 1.32 -0.09 -6.73
C SER A 201 2.65 0.52 -7.18
N ILE A 202 3.49 0.97 -6.23
CA ILE A 202 4.82 1.53 -6.52
C ILE A 202 5.81 0.42 -6.88
N ASN A 203 5.65 -0.78 -6.31
CA ASN A 203 6.56 -1.91 -6.50
C ASN A 203 6.13 -2.89 -7.60
N ALA A 204 4.92 -2.78 -8.14
CA ALA A 204 4.45 -3.59 -9.26
C ALA A 204 5.18 -3.19 -10.56
N LYS A 205 6.36 -3.78 -10.78
CA LYS A 205 7.06 -3.78 -12.07
C LYS A 205 6.55 -4.90 -12.97
#